data_AF-A0A949UR93-F1
#
_entry.id   AF-A0A949UR93-F1
#
_cell.length_a   1.000
_cell.length_b   1.000
_cell.length_c   1.000
_cell.angle_alpha   90.00
_cell.angle_beta   90.00
_cell.angle_gamma   90.00
#
_symmetry.space_group_name_H-M   'P 1'
#
loop_
_entity.id
_entity.type
_entity.pdbx_description
1 polymer ?
#
loop_
_entity_poly.entity_id
_entity_poly.type
_entity_poly.pdbx_seq_one_letter_code
_entity_poly.pdbx_strand_id
1 'polypeptide(L)'
;MPVVTKSDTYQTIQSPDGEALFKLVPVDELATLKNHAQKYLDLQAATTARVSPADLHELIPADVVHRIADGESPVRVWREQRALKAVQLARAAGISPAYLSEIETGKKDGTFRTMTSIAACLGVPLDDLAPAAADSNLAEREREARITRIRAQIRRIEELVVGEVDFNTGAVRQAADLLAGEAQQLLLEEYNPGGWLDEVLRGVEEITNLVQRAEGDIIETAQTTRADLERVVSLASFRKPPIDEQETASDDAPVRAEPIQAAE
;
A
#
# COMPACT_ATOMS: atom_id res chain seq x y z
N MET A 1 -49.03 48.14 6.59
CA MET A 1 -48.14 47.27 5.79
C MET A 1 -46.83 47.12 6.55
N PRO A 2 -46.19 45.94 6.55
CA PRO A 2 -44.93 45.76 7.27
C PRO A 2 -43.85 46.66 6.67
N VAL A 3 -43.07 47.30 7.53
CA VAL A 3 -41.97 48.20 7.16
C VAL A 3 -40.69 47.38 7.03
N VAL A 4 -39.94 47.62 5.96
CA VAL A 4 -38.66 46.95 5.69
C VAL A 4 -37.53 47.93 5.95
N THR A 5 -36.67 47.61 6.93
CA THR A 5 -35.40 48.30 7.14
C THR A 5 -34.27 47.42 6.62
N LYS A 6 -33.51 47.92 5.64
CA LYS A 6 -32.37 47.21 5.03
C LYS A 6 -31.09 47.65 5.73
N SER A 7 -30.41 46.74 6.43
CA SER A 7 -28.98 46.87 6.72
C SER A 7 -28.21 45.90 5.83
N ASP A 8 -26.94 46.17 5.56
CA ASP A 8 -26.08 45.43 4.61
C ASP A 8 -25.80 43.96 4.99
N THR A 9 -26.52 43.40 5.98
CA THR A 9 -26.23 42.08 6.55
C THR A 9 -27.49 41.26 6.86
N TYR A 10 -28.64 41.88 7.14
CA TYR A 10 -29.92 41.17 7.31
C TYR A 10 -31.09 42.12 7.13
N GLN A 11 -32.27 41.56 6.85
CA GLN A 11 -33.51 42.32 6.76
C GLN A 11 -34.47 41.90 7.86
N THR A 12 -35.06 42.87 8.57
CA THR A 12 -36.06 42.57 9.60
C THR A 12 -37.45 42.93 9.07
N ILE A 13 -38.39 41.98 9.17
CA ILE A 13 -39.83 42.21 8.94
C ILE A 13 -40.47 42.50 10.30
N GLN A 14 -41.11 43.66 10.42
CA GLN A 14 -41.80 44.07 11.64
C GLN A 14 -43.33 43.94 11.52
N SER A 15 -43.97 43.64 12.65
CA SER A 15 -45.41 43.74 12.88
C SER A 15 -45.90 45.19 12.71
N PRO A 16 -47.20 45.44 12.43
CA PRO A 16 -47.76 46.79 12.45
C PRO A 16 -47.49 47.58 13.74
N ASP A 17 -47.31 46.89 14.87
CA ASP A 17 -47.01 47.48 16.18
C ASP A 17 -45.49 47.71 16.42
N GLY A 18 -44.65 47.44 15.42
CA GLY A 18 -43.19 47.66 15.46
C GLY A 18 -42.36 46.50 16.00
N GLU A 19 -42.98 45.42 16.46
CA GLU A 19 -42.27 44.22 16.94
C GLU A 19 -41.61 43.44 15.79
N ALA A 20 -40.38 42.97 15.97
CA ALA A 20 -39.66 42.18 14.96
C ALA A 20 -40.24 40.75 14.86
N LEU A 21 -40.87 40.42 13.73
CA LEU A 21 -41.46 39.09 13.49
C LEU A 21 -40.47 38.11 12.85
N PHE A 22 -39.74 38.57 11.83
CA PHE A 22 -38.79 37.73 11.10
C PHE A 22 -37.50 38.48 10.80
N LYS A 23 -36.38 37.77 10.78
CA LYS A 23 -35.07 38.27 10.36
C LYS A 23 -34.57 37.42 9.19
N LEU A 24 -34.56 37.99 7.99
CA LEU A 24 -34.02 37.35 6.80
C LEU A 24 -32.50 37.46 6.81
N VAL A 25 -31.86 36.30 6.72
CA VAL A 25 -30.42 36.12 6.74
C VAL A 25 -30.02 35.48 5.41
N PRO A 26 -28.90 35.89 4.77
CA PRO A 26 -28.37 35.23 3.58
C PRO A 26 -28.21 33.73 3.79
N VAL A 27 -28.42 32.94 2.72
CA VAL A 27 -28.42 31.46 2.79
C VAL A 27 -27.08 30.92 3.30
N ASP A 28 -25.96 31.50 2.87
CA ASP A 28 -24.61 31.08 3.25
C ASP A 28 -24.32 31.37 4.73
N GLU A 29 -24.82 32.49 5.23
CA GLU A 29 -24.68 32.87 6.64
C GLU A 29 -25.57 31.99 7.53
N LEU A 30 -26.79 31.67 7.09
CA LEU A 30 -27.65 30.70 7.78
C LEU A 30 -26.99 29.31 7.82
N ALA A 31 -26.38 28.86 6.73
CA ALA A 31 -25.64 27.59 6.69
C ALA A 31 -24.45 27.59 7.68
N THR A 32 -23.72 28.70 7.74
CA THR A 32 -22.60 28.88 8.68
C THR A 32 -23.07 28.83 10.13
N LEU A 33 -24.14 29.55 10.47
CA LEU A 33 -24.74 29.55 11.81
C LEU A 33 -25.24 28.17 12.21
N LYS A 34 -25.89 27.44 11.30
CA LYS A 34 -26.32 26.06 11.53
C LYS A 34 -25.13 25.13 11.81
N ASN A 35 -24.06 25.24 11.02
CA ASN A 35 -22.85 24.45 11.23
C ASN A 35 -22.19 24.74 12.57
N HIS A 36 -22.11 26.01 12.98
CA HIS A 36 -21.56 26.38 14.28
C HIS A 36 -22.42 25.90 15.45
N ALA A 37 -23.75 26.03 15.34
CA ALA A 37 -24.68 25.51 16.33
C ALA A 37 -24.56 23.98 16.48
N GLN A 38 -24.45 23.26 15.35
CA GLN A 38 -24.24 21.81 15.36
C GLN A 38 -22.93 21.43 16.06
N LYS A 39 -21.82 22.08 15.70
CA LYS A 39 -20.51 21.85 16.37
C LYS A 39 -20.57 22.11 17.88
N TYR A 40 -21.30 23.14 18.30
CA TYR A 40 -21.48 23.43 19.72
C TYR A 40 -22.26 22.31 20.42
N LEU A 41 -23.33 21.82 19.80
CA LEU A 41 -24.09 20.68 20.32
C LEU A 41 -23.25 19.40 20.38
N ASP A 42 -22.41 19.16 19.38
CA ASP A 42 -21.52 18.00 19.35
C ASP A 42 -20.48 18.07 20.48
N LEU A 43 -19.86 19.23 20.71
CA LEU A 43 -18.95 19.47 21.84
C LEU A 43 -19.67 19.31 23.18
N GLN A 44 -20.89 19.86 23.30
CA GLN A 44 -21.69 19.71 24.51
C GLN A 44 -22.06 18.25 24.75
N ALA A 45 -22.42 17.50 23.70
CA ALA A 45 -22.70 16.07 23.78
C ALA A 45 -21.45 15.27 24.20
N ALA A 46 -20.28 15.56 23.65
CA ALA A 46 -19.02 14.95 24.08
C ALA A 46 -18.69 15.27 25.55
N THR A 47 -18.98 16.49 26.00
CA THR A 47 -18.72 16.93 27.38
C THR A 47 -19.75 16.38 28.39
N THR A 48 -21.00 16.23 27.97
CA THR A 48 -22.13 15.78 28.80
C THR A 48 -22.40 14.29 28.72
N ALA A 49 -21.79 13.59 27.76
CA ALA A 49 -21.53 12.16 27.82
C ALA A 49 -20.66 11.91 29.05
N ARG A 50 -21.32 11.86 30.21
CA ARG A 50 -20.76 11.33 31.42
C ARG A 50 -20.33 9.92 31.06
N VAL A 51 -19.03 9.73 30.94
CA VAL A 51 -18.41 8.42 31.01
C VAL A 51 -19.09 7.72 32.19
N SER A 52 -19.78 6.60 31.93
CA SER A 52 -20.44 5.86 32.99
C SER A 52 -19.39 5.57 34.06
N PRO A 53 -19.73 5.50 35.36
CA PRO A 53 -18.79 5.02 36.37
C PRO A 53 -18.17 3.67 35.99
N ALA A 54 -18.89 2.87 35.19
CA ALA A 54 -18.35 1.68 34.54
C ALA A 54 -17.23 2.04 33.55
N ASP A 55 -17.48 2.91 32.58
CA ASP A 55 -16.52 3.33 31.54
C ASP A 55 -15.31 4.11 32.09
N LEU A 56 -15.37 4.64 33.32
CA LEU A 56 -14.21 5.27 33.99
C LEU A 56 -13.03 4.30 34.16
N HIS A 57 -13.28 2.99 34.17
CA HIS A 57 -12.22 1.97 34.26
C HIS A 57 -11.42 1.81 32.96
N GLU A 58 -11.97 2.25 31.81
CA GLU A 58 -11.31 2.25 30.50
C GLU A 58 -10.50 3.54 30.26
N LEU A 59 -10.73 4.58 31.07
CA LEU A 59 -9.96 5.82 30.97
C LEU A 59 -8.55 5.61 31.53
N ILE A 60 -7.57 5.63 30.63
CA ILE A 60 -6.16 5.67 31.00
C ILE A 60 -5.86 7.05 31.62
N PRO A 61 -5.31 7.11 32.85
CA PRO A 61 -4.93 8.38 33.46
C PRO A 61 -3.91 9.13 32.61
N ALA A 62 -4.08 10.45 32.47
CA ALA A 62 -3.18 11.28 31.67
C ALA A 62 -1.70 11.16 32.09
N ASP A 63 -1.43 11.03 33.39
CA ASP A 63 -0.07 10.82 33.92
C ASP A 63 0.59 9.56 33.35
N VAL A 64 -0.17 8.46 33.22
CA VAL A 64 0.32 7.21 32.63
C VAL A 64 0.70 7.43 31.16
N VAL A 65 -0.16 8.10 30.41
CA VAL A 65 0.07 8.40 28.99
C VAL A 65 1.30 9.29 28.81
N HIS A 66 1.41 10.37 29.59
CA HIS A 66 2.53 11.30 29.49
C HIS A 66 3.86 10.64 29.82
N ARG A 67 3.93 9.87 30.91
CA ARG A 67 5.16 9.18 31.32
C ARG A 67 5.62 8.13 30.30
N ILE A 68 4.67 7.38 29.72
CA ILE A 68 4.97 6.43 28.65
C ILE A 68 5.47 7.17 27.39
N ALA A 69 4.84 8.29 27.03
CA ALA A 69 5.25 9.12 25.91
C ALA A 69 6.64 9.76 26.11
N ASP A 70 6.99 10.09 27.36
CA ASP A 70 8.31 10.60 27.76
C ASP A 70 9.40 9.50 27.76
N GLY A 71 9.05 8.26 27.42
CA GLY A 71 9.98 7.14 27.26
C GLY A 71 10.20 6.30 28.51
N GLU A 72 9.38 6.47 29.56
CA GLU A 72 9.41 5.54 30.69
C GLU A 72 8.89 4.15 30.29
N SER A 73 9.39 3.10 30.95
CA SER A 73 8.93 1.72 30.70
C SER A 73 7.43 1.58 31.00
N PRO A 74 6.59 1.16 30.03
CA PRO A 74 5.15 0.97 30.25
C PRO A 74 4.84 0.03 31.42
N VAL A 75 5.61 -1.06 31.54
CA VAL A 75 5.48 -2.03 32.64
C VAL A 75 5.67 -1.35 33.99
N ARG A 76 6.67 -0.47 34.12
CA ARG A 76 6.96 0.26 35.35
C ARG A 76 5.86 1.26 35.67
N VAL A 77 5.44 2.06 34.68
CA VAL A 77 4.41 3.09 34.85
C VAL A 77 3.10 2.45 35.31
N TRP A 78 2.65 1.39 34.65
CA TRP A 78 1.43 0.67 35.04
C TRP A 78 1.57 -0.02 36.40
N ARG A 79 2.73 -0.59 36.72
CA ARG A 79 2.97 -1.18 38.05
C ARG A 79 2.84 -0.14 39.16
N GLU A 80 3.44 1.03 38.99
CA GLU A 80 3.39 2.14 39.95
C GLU A 80 1.96 2.70 40.06
N GLN A 81 1.25 2.82 38.95
CA GLN A 81 -0.16 3.23 38.94
C GLN A 81 -1.05 2.26 39.72
N ARG A 82 -0.75 0.96 39.70
CA ARG A 82 -1.44 -0.07 40.50
C ARG A 82 -0.90 -0.18 41.94
N ALA A 83 0.03 0.69 42.34
CA ALA A 83 0.71 0.68 43.63
C ALA A 83 1.37 -0.67 44.00
N LEU A 84 1.83 -1.43 42.99
CA LEU A 84 2.48 -2.72 43.18
C LEU A 84 3.99 -2.57 43.35
N LYS A 85 4.58 -3.31 44.29
CA LYS A 85 6.04 -3.46 44.38
C LYS A 85 6.55 -4.39 43.28
N ALA A 86 7.75 -4.15 42.77
CA ALA A 86 8.37 -5.00 41.73
C ALA A 86 8.37 -6.50 42.12
N VAL A 87 8.70 -6.82 43.37
CA VAL A 87 8.69 -8.22 43.85
C VAL A 87 7.28 -8.84 43.83
N GLN A 88 6.23 -8.04 44.07
CA GLN A 88 4.85 -8.53 44.04
C GLN A 88 4.41 -8.84 42.61
N LEU A 89 4.70 -7.94 41.67
CA LEU A 89 4.39 -8.16 40.25
C LEU A 89 5.18 -9.35 39.69
N ALA A 90 6.48 -9.43 39.99
CA ALA A 90 7.33 -10.54 39.53
C ALA A 90 6.79 -11.89 40.01
N ARG A 91 6.40 -11.97 41.29
CA ARG A 91 5.82 -13.18 41.87
C ARG A 91 4.47 -13.54 41.22
N ALA A 92 3.61 -12.56 41.00
CA ALA A 92 2.31 -12.76 40.36
C ALA A 92 2.46 -13.22 38.90
N ALA A 93 3.42 -12.63 38.17
CA ALA A 93 3.70 -12.98 36.78
C ALA A 93 4.53 -14.28 36.62
N GLY A 94 5.00 -14.88 37.72
CA GLY A 94 5.77 -16.13 37.70
C GLY A 94 7.23 -15.96 37.24
N ILE A 95 7.83 -14.79 37.45
CA ILE A 95 9.20 -14.46 37.06
C ILE A 95 10.07 -14.01 38.25
N SER A 96 11.38 -13.96 38.06
CA SER A 96 12.29 -13.42 39.09
C SER A 96 12.20 -11.89 39.15
N PRO A 97 12.36 -11.27 40.35
CA PRO A 97 12.42 -9.81 40.47
C PRO A 97 13.55 -9.17 39.66
N ALA A 98 14.68 -9.88 39.51
CA ALA A 98 15.79 -9.44 38.66
C ALA A 98 15.39 -9.38 37.19
N TYR A 99 14.66 -10.39 36.70
CA TYR A 99 14.19 -10.41 35.32
C TYR A 99 13.12 -9.33 35.06
N LEU A 100 12.21 -9.10 36.01
CA LEU A 100 11.29 -7.95 35.93
C LEU A 100 12.05 -6.62 35.89
N SER A 101 13.11 -6.46 36.70
CA SER A 101 13.92 -5.23 36.67
C SER A 101 14.65 -5.04 35.34
N GLU A 102 15.11 -6.11 34.68
CA GLU A 102 15.69 -6.03 33.34
C GLU A 102 14.66 -5.57 32.30
N ILE A 103 13.39 -5.97 32.47
CA ILE A 103 12.28 -5.52 31.63
C ILE A 103 11.93 -4.05 31.90
N GLU A 104 11.80 -3.65 33.17
CA GLU A 104 11.48 -2.26 33.55
C GLU A 104 12.59 -1.26 33.21
N THR A 105 13.82 -1.73 33.01
CA THR A 105 14.97 -0.89 32.60
C THR A 105 15.25 -0.94 31.10
N GLY A 106 14.47 -1.70 30.32
CA GLY A 106 14.67 -1.84 28.88
C GLY A 106 15.90 -2.66 28.47
N LYS A 107 16.53 -3.38 29.41
CA LYS A 107 17.65 -4.29 29.10
C LYS A 107 17.19 -5.54 28.37
N LYS A 108 15.94 -5.95 28.58
CA LYS A 108 15.30 -7.09 27.90
C LYS A 108 13.84 -6.78 27.65
N ASP A 109 13.34 -7.12 26.46
CA ASP A 109 11.93 -6.89 26.10
C ASP A 109 10.97 -7.88 26.78
N GLY A 110 11.50 -8.99 27.31
CA GLY A 110 10.69 -10.09 27.84
C GLY A 110 10.17 -11.02 26.74
N THR A 111 9.85 -12.26 27.10
CA THR A 111 9.19 -13.18 26.14
C THR A 111 7.71 -12.83 26.01
N PHE A 112 7.08 -13.17 24.87
CA PHE A 112 5.63 -13.00 24.67
C PHE A 112 4.80 -13.57 25.84
N ARG A 113 5.17 -14.77 26.32
CA ARG A 113 4.50 -15.43 27.46
C ARG A 113 4.67 -14.63 28.76
N THR A 114 5.87 -14.10 29.00
CA THR A 114 6.15 -13.25 30.16
C THR A 114 5.33 -11.97 30.12
N MET A 115 5.34 -11.26 28.99
CA MET A 115 4.62 -10.00 28.83
C MET A 115 3.10 -10.19 28.94
N THR A 116 2.57 -11.29 28.40
CA THR A 116 1.15 -11.66 28.57
C THR A 116 0.80 -11.88 30.05
N SER A 117 1.68 -12.55 30.81
CA SER A 117 1.49 -12.78 32.25
C SER A 117 1.51 -11.46 33.04
N ILE A 118 2.43 -10.56 32.70
CA ILE A 118 2.53 -9.22 33.30
C ILE A 118 1.27 -8.39 32.98
N ALA A 119 0.82 -8.37 31.72
CA ALA A 119 -0.40 -7.68 31.29
C ALA A 119 -1.63 -8.16 32.06
N ALA A 120 -1.79 -9.49 32.19
CA ALA A 120 -2.86 -10.08 32.97
C ALA A 120 -2.81 -9.67 34.46
N CYS A 121 -1.61 -9.60 35.06
CA CYS A 121 -1.44 -9.17 36.45
C CYS A 121 -1.75 -7.68 36.66
N LEU A 122 -1.47 -6.85 35.65
CA LEU A 122 -1.70 -5.40 35.69
C LEU A 122 -3.11 -5.00 35.25
N GLY A 123 -3.87 -5.94 34.65
CA GLY A 123 -5.22 -5.71 34.16
C GLY A 123 -5.25 -4.70 33.01
N VAL A 124 -4.31 -4.83 32.07
CA VAL A 124 -4.17 -3.98 30.88
C VAL A 124 -4.01 -4.87 29.64
N PRO A 125 -4.41 -4.41 28.44
CA PRO A 125 -4.11 -5.13 27.21
C PRO A 125 -2.59 -5.21 27.00
N LEU A 126 -2.15 -6.25 26.29
CA LEU A 126 -0.72 -6.45 26.01
C LEU A 126 -0.12 -5.27 25.23
N ASP A 127 -0.93 -4.66 24.36
CA ASP A 127 -0.53 -3.53 23.52
C ASP A 127 -0.16 -2.29 24.36
N ASP A 128 -0.74 -2.12 25.55
CA ASP A 128 -0.41 -1.02 26.47
C ASP A 128 0.91 -1.24 27.24
N LEU A 129 1.48 -2.45 27.18
CA LEU A 129 2.78 -2.79 27.78
C LEU A 129 3.89 -2.91 26.74
N ALA A 130 3.55 -2.95 25.45
CA ALA A 130 4.53 -2.96 24.40
C ALA A 130 5.29 -1.62 24.45
N PRO A 131 6.64 -1.62 24.47
CA PRO A 131 7.37 -0.38 24.36
C PRO A 131 6.97 0.30 23.04
N ALA A 132 6.91 1.63 23.02
CA ALA A 132 6.82 2.42 21.79
C ALA A 132 8.04 2.22 20.85
N ALA A 133 8.91 1.24 21.13
CA ALA A 133 9.98 0.74 20.28
C ALA A 133 9.47 -0.16 19.14
N ALA A 134 8.28 0.12 18.61
CA ALA A 134 7.82 -0.49 17.37
C ALA A 134 8.60 0.04 16.15
N ASP A 135 9.29 1.18 16.27
CA ASP A 135 9.97 1.79 15.11
C ASP A 135 11.44 1.37 14.96
N SER A 136 12.25 1.33 16.03
CA SER A 136 13.70 1.11 15.90
C SER A 136 14.07 -0.35 15.60
N ASN A 137 13.56 -1.31 16.36
CA ASN A 137 13.82 -2.73 16.15
C ASN A 137 13.19 -3.24 14.84
N LEU A 138 12.06 -2.67 14.42
CA LEU A 138 11.45 -3.02 13.14
C LEU A 138 12.26 -2.45 11.98
N ALA A 139 12.64 -1.17 12.02
CA ALA A 139 13.46 -0.55 10.98
C ALA A 139 14.82 -1.25 10.83
N GLU A 140 15.47 -1.62 11.94
CA GLU A 140 16.72 -2.40 11.89
C GLU A 140 16.52 -3.76 11.23
N ARG A 141 15.48 -4.51 11.62
CA ARG A 141 15.15 -5.82 11.02
C ARG A 141 14.78 -5.69 9.55
N GLU A 142 14.01 -4.68 9.19
CA GLU A 142 13.60 -4.42 7.80
C GLU A 142 14.81 -4.06 6.94
N ARG A 143 15.72 -3.25 7.46
CA ARG A 143 16.99 -2.92 6.82
C ARG A 143 17.87 -4.15 6.63
N GLU A 144 18.03 -5.00 7.65
CA GLU A 144 18.75 -6.27 7.53
C GLU A 144 18.11 -7.23 6.50
N ALA A 145 16.77 -7.31 6.51
CA ALA A 145 16.03 -8.09 5.51
C ALA A 145 16.20 -7.51 4.10
N ARG A 146 16.31 -6.19 3.97
CA ARG A 146 16.56 -5.51 2.69
C ARG A 146 17.97 -5.79 2.17
N ILE A 147 19.00 -5.68 3.01
CA ILE A 147 20.38 -6.07 2.67
C ILE A 147 20.41 -7.54 2.20
N THR A 148 19.68 -8.41 2.89
CA THR A 148 19.59 -9.83 2.53
C THR A 148 18.94 -10.04 1.16
N ARG A 149 17.87 -9.30 0.85
CA ARG A 149 17.23 -9.31 -0.49
C ARG A 149 18.16 -8.79 -1.57
N ILE A 150 18.86 -7.68 -1.35
CA ILE A 150 19.88 -7.13 -2.27
C ILE A 150 20.92 -8.20 -2.61
N ARG A 151 21.51 -8.83 -1.59
CA ARG A 151 22.51 -9.90 -1.79
C ARG A 151 21.93 -11.11 -2.54
N ALA A 152 20.66 -11.44 -2.31
CA ALA A 152 20.00 -12.50 -3.04
C ALA A 152 19.80 -12.15 -4.52
N GLN A 153 19.41 -10.92 -4.85
CA GLN A 153 19.26 -10.48 -6.24
C GLN A 153 20.60 -10.43 -6.99
N ILE A 154 21.68 -9.99 -6.34
CA ILE A 154 23.02 -10.02 -6.94
C ILE A 154 23.40 -11.45 -7.33
N ARG A 155 23.28 -12.42 -6.40
CA ARG A 155 23.53 -13.84 -6.71
C ARG A 155 22.62 -14.35 -7.83
N ARG A 156 21.36 -13.93 -7.84
CA ARG A 156 20.40 -14.33 -8.88
C ARG A 156 20.84 -13.83 -10.26
N ILE A 157 21.31 -12.58 -10.35
CA ILE A 157 21.85 -12.02 -11.59
C ILE A 157 23.10 -12.80 -12.02
N GLU A 158 24.03 -13.08 -11.10
CA GLU A 158 25.22 -13.90 -11.38
C GLU A 158 24.85 -15.28 -11.93
N GLU A 159 23.88 -15.96 -11.33
CA GLU A 159 23.38 -17.26 -11.80
C GLU A 159 22.75 -17.18 -13.20
N LEU A 160 22.00 -16.12 -13.49
CA LEU A 160 21.35 -15.92 -14.79
C LEU A 160 22.33 -15.59 -15.92
N VAL A 161 23.47 -14.98 -15.58
CA VAL A 161 24.46 -14.52 -16.57
C VAL A 161 25.60 -15.52 -16.76
N VAL A 162 26.07 -16.13 -15.66
CA VAL A 162 27.28 -16.97 -15.63
C VAL A 162 26.95 -18.45 -15.38
N GLY A 163 25.74 -18.76 -14.94
CA GLY A 163 25.32 -20.13 -14.64
C GLY A 163 25.04 -20.98 -15.89
N GLU A 164 24.66 -22.24 -15.64
CA GLU A 164 24.32 -23.23 -16.69
C GLU A 164 22.90 -23.07 -17.26
N VAL A 165 22.18 -22.01 -16.88
CA VAL A 165 20.78 -21.77 -17.29
C VAL A 165 20.75 -21.03 -18.62
N ASP A 166 19.74 -21.32 -19.46
CA ASP A 166 19.51 -20.57 -20.70
C ASP A 166 19.37 -19.07 -20.42
N PHE A 167 20.16 -18.28 -21.14
CA PHE A 167 20.20 -16.84 -20.95
C PHE A 167 18.87 -16.19 -21.30
N ASN A 168 18.30 -15.46 -20.34
CA ASN A 168 17.01 -14.80 -20.47
C ASN A 168 17.13 -13.32 -20.08
N THR A 169 17.12 -12.43 -21.07
CA THR A 169 17.25 -10.98 -20.89
C THR A 169 16.15 -10.39 -20.01
N GLY A 170 14.91 -10.91 -20.13
CA GLY A 170 13.78 -10.48 -19.31
C GLY A 170 13.95 -10.82 -17.83
N ALA A 171 14.47 -12.00 -17.51
CA ALA A 171 14.76 -12.41 -16.14
C ALA A 171 15.90 -11.59 -15.52
N VAL A 172 16.94 -11.29 -16.29
CA VAL A 172 18.06 -10.43 -15.86
C VAL A 172 17.57 -9.01 -15.58
N ARG A 173 16.76 -8.43 -16.48
CA ARG A 173 16.13 -7.11 -16.26
C ARG A 173 15.30 -7.09 -14.98
N GLN A 174 14.41 -8.07 -14.80
CA GLN A 174 13.54 -8.12 -13.62
C GLN A 174 14.35 -8.19 -12.32
N ALA A 175 15.40 -9.00 -12.27
CA ALA A 175 16.27 -9.09 -11.10
C ALA A 175 17.04 -7.78 -10.85
N ALA A 176 17.49 -7.11 -11.91
CA ALA A 176 18.16 -5.81 -11.85
C ALA A 176 17.22 -4.69 -11.36
N ASP A 177 15.98 -4.63 -11.84
CA ASP A 177 14.96 -3.66 -11.41
C ASP A 177 14.64 -3.83 -9.91
N LEU A 178 14.46 -5.07 -9.46
CA LEU A 178 14.25 -5.37 -8.04
C LEU A 178 15.47 -4.96 -7.20
N LEU A 179 16.68 -5.27 -7.66
CA LEU A 179 17.92 -4.87 -7.00
C LEU A 179 18.04 -3.34 -6.87
N ALA A 180 17.76 -2.60 -7.94
CA ALA A 180 17.77 -1.13 -7.91
C ALA A 180 16.76 -0.57 -6.90
N GLY A 181 15.53 -1.08 -6.90
CA GLY A 181 14.50 -0.62 -5.97
C GLY A 181 14.88 -0.81 -4.50
N GLU A 182 15.43 -1.98 -4.14
CA GLU A 182 15.90 -2.22 -2.77
C GLU A 182 17.10 -1.34 -2.38
N ALA A 183 18.04 -1.13 -3.30
CA ALA A 183 19.22 -0.30 -3.07
C ALA A 183 18.84 1.18 -2.90
N GLN A 184 17.96 1.72 -3.76
CA GLN A 184 17.45 3.08 -3.64
C GLN A 184 16.72 3.32 -2.32
N GLN A 185 15.96 2.33 -1.86
CA GLN A 185 15.26 2.44 -0.59
C GLN A 185 16.22 2.52 0.61
N LEU A 186 17.33 1.75 0.61
CA LEU A 186 18.37 1.91 1.64
C LEU A 186 19.07 3.28 1.57
N LEU A 187 19.25 3.85 0.38
CA LEU A 187 19.81 5.19 0.22
C LEU A 187 18.88 6.28 0.78
N LEU A 188 17.57 6.15 0.59
CA LEU A 188 16.58 7.04 1.21
C LEU A 188 16.60 6.96 2.73
N GLU A 189 16.91 5.78 3.28
CA GLU A 189 17.14 5.54 4.71
C GLU A 189 18.54 5.98 5.18
N GLU A 190 19.28 6.75 4.35
CA GLU A 190 20.64 7.26 4.62
C GLU A 190 21.67 6.15 4.93
N TYR A 191 21.43 4.92 4.50
CA TYR A 191 22.32 3.79 4.76
C TYR A 191 23.10 3.36 3.52
N ASN A 192 24.36 3.79 3.43
CA ASN A 192 25.28 3.41 2.35
C ASN A 192 26.67 3.05 2.90
N PRO A 193 26.88 1.82 3.38
CA PRO A 193 28.15 1.45 4.01
C PRO A 193 29.28 1.45 2.98
N GLY A 194 30.21 2.39 3.12
CA GLY A 194 31.42 2.47 2.28
C GLY A 194 31.15 2.75 0.80
N GLY A 195 29.99 3.34 0.46
CA GLY A 195 29.61 3.59 -0.94
C GLY A 195 29.18 2.34 -1.72
N TRP A 196 28.93 1.21 -1.03
CA TRP A 196 28.58 -0.05 -1.65
C TRP A 196 27.35 0.04 -2.56
N LEU A 197 26.31 0.77 -2.14
CA LEU A 197 25.08 0.86 -2.91
C LEU A 197 25.24 1.69 -4.20
N ASP A 198 26.16 2.65 -4.21
CA ASP A 198 26.44 3.43 -5.42
C ASP A 198 27.06 2.56 -6.51
N GLU A 199 27.98 1.66 -6.11
CA GLU A 199 28.58 0.69 -7.02
C GLU A 199 27.55 -0.36 -7.50
N VAL A 200 26.65 -0.80 -6.62
CA VAL A 200 25.54 -1.69 -7.00
C VAL A 200 24.64 -1.02 -8.04
N LEU A 201 24.24 0.24 -7.83
CA LEU A 201 23.37 0.97 -8.76
C LEU A 201 24.06 1.24 -10.10
N ARG A 202 25.35 1.57 -10.10
CA ARG A 202 26.13 1.69 -11.34
C ARG A 202 26.14 0.38 -12.13
N GLY A 203 26.37 -0.75 -11.46
CA GLY A 203 26.31 -2.07 -12.10
C GLY A 203 24.91 -2.40 -12.66
N VAL A 204 23.85 -2.05 -11.93
CA VAL A 204 22.46 -2.25 -12.42
C VAL A 204 22.18 -1.41 -13.66
N GLU A 205 22.65 -0.16 -13.71
CA GLU A 205 22.51 0.71 -14.88
C GLU A 205 23.24 0.11 -16.10
N GLU A 206 24.48 -0.35 -15.93
CA GLU A 206 25.23 -1.02 -16.99
C GLU A 206 24.51 -2.26 -17.51
N ILE A 207 24.03 -3.13 -16.61
CA ILE A 207 23.26 -4.34 -16.97
C ILE A 207 22.01 -3.95 -17.77
N THR A 208 21.25 -2.97 -17.30
CA THR A 208 20.00 -2.54 -17.93
C THR A 208 20.25 -2.01 -19.34
N ASN A 209 21.28 -1.19 -19.52
CA ASN A 209 21.69 -0.67 -20.83
C ASN A 209 22.11 -1.79 -21.80
N LEU A 210 22.87 -2.78 -21.32
CA LEU A 210 23.27 -3.93 -22.12
C LEU A 210 22.06 -4.78 -22.54
N VAL A 211 21.15 -5.06 -21.61
CA VAL A 211 19.93 -5.82 -21.87
C VAL A 211 19.03 -5.08 -22.87
N GLN A 212 18.84 -3.78 -22.70
CA GLN A 212 18.04 -2.96 -23.63
C GLN A 212 18.63 -2.97 -25.04
N ARG A 213 19.95 -2.86 -25.17
CA ARG A 213 20.63 -2.94 -26.47
C ARG A 213 20.42 -4.31 -27.13
N ALA A 214 20.64 -5.39 -26.38
CA ALA A 214 20.48 -6.74 -26.89
C ALA A 214 19.04 -7.00 -27.39
N GLU A 215 18.03 -6.55 -26.64
CA GLU A 215 16.64 -6.68 -27.08
C GLU A 215 16.31 -5.82 -28.30
N GLY A 216 16.88 -4.62 -28.40
CA GLY A 216 16.76 -3.77 -29.58
C GLY A 216 17.29 -4.47 -30.84
N ASP A 217 18.49 -5.03 -30.77
CA ASP A 217 19.12 -5.75 -31.88
C ASP A 217 18.28 -6.96 -32.34
N ILE A 218 17.69 -7.70 -31.38
CA ILE A 218 16.79 -8.84 -31.66
C ILE A 218 15.53 -8.36 -32.40
N ILE A 219 14.90 -7.29 -31.91
CA ILE A 219 13.68 -6.73 -32.51
C ILE A 219 13.95 -6.24 -33.94
N GLU A 220 15.04 -5.51 -34.14
CA GLU A 220 15.42 -4.98 -35.45
C GLU A 220 15.71 -6.11 -36.46
N THR A 221 16.41 -7.15 -36.02
CA THR A 221 16.69 -8.35 -36.84
C THR A 221 15.40 -9.06 -37.24
N ALA A 222 14.46 -9.22 -36.30
CA ALA A 222 13.17 -9.86 -36.55
C ALA A 222 12.31 -9.04 -37.53
N GLN A 223 12.26 -7.72 -37.37
CA GLN A 223 11.54 -6.82 -38.28
C GLN A 223 12.12 -6.87 -39.70
N THR A 224 13.44 -6.81 -39.83
CA THR A 224 14.13 -6.90 -41.12
C THR A 224 13.84 -8.23 -41.81
N THR A 225 13.95 -9.33 -41.06
CA THR A 225 13.66 -10.68 -41.56
C THR A 225 12.21 -10.79 -42.02
N ARG A 226 11.25 -10.23 -41.27
CA ARG A 226 9.83 -10.23 -41.66
C ARG A 226 9.61 -9.46 -42.95
N ALA A 227 10.19 -8.28 -43.09
CA ALA A 227 10.09 -7.48 -44.31
C ALA A 227 10.66 -8.21 -45.53
N ASP A 228 11.81 -8.88 -45.37
CA ASP A 228 12.40 -9.70 -46.42
C ASP A 228 11.52 -10.90 -46.80
N LEU A 229 10.93 -11.58 -45.81
CA LEU A 229 10.00 -12.68 -46.06
C LEU A 229 8.72 -12.19 -46.76
N GLU A 230 8.14 -11.06 -46.34
CA GLU A 230 6.98 -10.42 -46.97
C GLU A 230 7.25 -10.10 -48.45
N ARG A 231 8.46 -9.62 -48.77
CA ARG A 231 8.89 -9.38 -50.15
C ARG A 231 8.93 -10.67 -50.97
N VAL A 232 9.44 -11.76 -50.39
CA VAL A 232 9.53 -13.07 -51.07
C VAL A 232 8.15 -13.66 -51.33
N VAL A 233 7.26 -13.68 -50.33
CA VAL A 233 5.91 -14.25 -50.49
C VAL A 233 5.01 -13.42 -51.42
N SER A 234 5.36 -12.15 -51.64
CA SER A 234 4.64 -11.26 -52.56
C SER A 234 5.00 -11.46 -54.04
N LEU A 235 6.02 -12.28 -54.35
CA LEU A 235 6.41 -12.57 -55.74
C LEU A 235 5.29 -13.30 -56.49
N ALA A 236 5.11 -12.98 -57.77
CA ALA A 236 4.09 -13.62 -58.62
C ALA A 236 4.24 -15.16 -58.68
N SER A 237 5.47 -15.66 -58.55
CA SER A 237 5.80 -17.08 -58.49
C SER A 237 5.24 -17.82 -57.26
N PHE A 238 4.89 -17.09 -56.19
CA PHE A 238 4.23 -17.63 -54.98
C PHE A 238 2.70 -17.53 -55.06
N ARG A 239 2.12 -17.03 -56.17
CA ARG A 239 0.66 -17.04 -56.40
C ARG A 239 0.20 -18.33 -57.07
N LYS A 240 -1.10 -18.62 -56.97
CA LYS A 240 -1.76 -19.77 -57.62
C LYS A 240 -1.38 -19.79 -59.12
N PRO A 241 -0.93 -20.93 -59.68
CA PRO A 241 -0.59 -21.01 -61.08
C PRO A 241 -1.79 -20.60 -61.94
N PRO A 242 -1.57 -19.93 -63.09
CA PRO A 242 -2.66 -19.59 -64.00
C PRO A 242 -3.41 -20.87 -64.37
N ILE A 243 -4.74 -20.81 -64.32
CA ILE A 243 -5.60 -21.92 -64.76
C ILE A 243 -5.45 -21.99 -66.28
N ASP A 244 -5.03 -23.13 -66.80
CA ASP A 244 -5.04 -23.39 -68.24
C ASP A 244 -6.50 -23.35 -68.71
N GLU A 245 -6.86 -22.35 -69.52
CA GLU A 245 -8.23 -22.17 -70.04
C GLU A 245 -8.66 -23.29 -71.02
N GLN A 246 -7.82 -24.31 -71.24
CA GLN A 246 -8.09 -25.41 -72.17
C GLN A 246 -9.01 -26.52 -71.61
N GLU A 247 -9.37 -26.51 -70.33
CA GLU A 247 -10.17 -27.59 -69.71
C GLU A 247 -11.67 -27.26 -69.53
N THR A 248 -12.15 -26.09 -69.98
CA THR A 248 -13.55 -25.66 -69.78
C THR A 248 -14.46 -25.81 -71.01
N ALA A 249 -13.97 -26.40 -72.12
CA ALA A 249 -14.71 -26.44 -73.39
C ALA A 249 -15.30 -27.81 -73.78
N SER A 250 -15.50 -28.77 -72.86
CA SER A 250 -16.09 -30.09 -73.20
C SER A 250 -17.41 -30.46 -72.51
N ASP A 251 -18.02 -29.58 -71.69
CA ASP A 251 -19.25 -29.92 -70.95
C ASP A 251 -20.42 -28.97 -71.24
N ASP A 252 -20.71 -28.74 -72.53
CA ASP A 252 -22.01 -28.19 -72.93
C ASP A 252 -22.50 -28.83 -74.24
N ALA A 253 -23.03 -30.06 -74.11
CA ALA A 253 -23.84 -30.70 -75.15
C ALA A 253 -25.26 -30.91 -74.60
N PRO A 254 -26.32 -30.38 -75.25
CA PRO A 254 -27.66 -30.40 -74.70
C PRO A 254 -28.27 -31.81 -74.80
N VAL A 255 -28.64 -32.38 -73.66
CA VAL A 255 -29.42 -33.62 -73.55
C VAL A 255 -30.82 -33.37 -74.14
N ARG A 256 -31.13 -34.03 -75.26
CA ARG A 256 -32.47 -34.09 -75.83
C ARG A 256 -33.40 -34.86 -74.88
N ALA A 257 -34.47 -34.21 -74.44
CA ALA A 257 -35.56 -34.87 -73.74
C ALA A 257 -36.50 -35.57 -74.74
N GLU A 258 -36.64 -36.89 -74.63
CA GLU A 258 -37.70 -37.64 -75.31
C GLU A 258 -39.02 -37.60 -74.49
N PRO A 259 -40.19 -37.54 -75.13
CA PRO A 259 -41.48 -37.44 -74.45
C PRO A 259 -41.97 -38.81 -73.96
N ILE A 260 -42.35 -38.88 -72.68
CA ILE A 260 -43.03 -40.04 -72.08
C ILE A 260 -44.47 -40.06 -72.57
N GLN A 261 -44.86 -41.12 -73.29
CA GLN A 261 -46.24 -41.44 -73.66
C GLN A 261 -47.01 -41.98 -72.45
N ALA A 262 -48.27 -41.56 -72.33
CA ALA A 262 -49.26 -42.07 -71.39
C ALA A 262 -50.14 -43.16 -72.04
N ALA A 263 -50.36 -44.26 -71.32
CA ALA A 263 -51.49 -45.23 -71.34
C ALA A 263 -51.02 -46.43 -70.49
N GLU A 264 -51.74 -47.01 -69.54
CA GLU A 264 -53.16 -47.03 -69.18
C GLU A 264 -53.25 -47.44 -67.69
#